data_AF-A0A849EGM9-F1
#
_entry.id   AF-A0A849EGM9-F1
#
_cell.length_a   1.000
_cell.length_b   1.000
_cell.length_c   1.000
_cell.angle_alpha   90.00
_cell.angle_beta   90.00
_cell.angle_gamma   90.00
#
_symmetry.space_group_name_H-M   'P 1'
#
loop_
_entity.id
_entity.type
_entity.pdbx_description
1 polymer ?
#
loop_
_entity_poly.entity_id
_entity_poly.type
_entity_poly.pdbx_seq_one_letter_code
_entity_poly.pdbx_strand_id
1 'polypeptide(L)'
;MPSTIIDRSSGLGIGAIANGENATISQKVPCRVATNANITLSGLQPIDAVSVVADDRVLIKGQADASENGIYLASPDVWQRTADCVDAGDLVKGSEVRVNEGSVGAGSYYCTSDDPIVIGTDDIIWVDVATTVLAGAEIKALYEAESNTNAFTDAAQTKVGHLTVTQAVDLDQMETDIAALSDGMVYRGNWDASAGTFPGTGAAQTGWFYYVSVAGTVDSIEFAVGDNLVATTDNASTTIFAGNWSKHDQTPSVVEDIDYDTRADLQAANVAPGINLVRIAGYTAVGDGGGASYQRAGSEPSHAGKIQSGDGAWWELAETTPTPQMFGAVADGTADDTTAIQAAIDYAESLVVNFTRGATVLFPPGGYFLSSTLTINSNQITIQGYGQASMLIRIANYGNLFTIVGPDPDNTKIIGIQLRDFYVLCKTNAVTTGALIDVTRASRMYISNVSLQDGFIGIHLNGCDNVWMTDVDIQIGQNYAALQSGSSNIRIDPWDNASAIRSQCSNIYMDNIQFKTDESDGFVEHALLVSGVDGLYIANSHLVFTKYAIRLRPFDNVANIQHIHFTNSYIDGNVEQSDYLLFVEDALTSPPHTG
;
A
#
# COMPACT_ATOMS: atom_id res chain seq x y z
N MET A 1 15.06 108.71 2.66
CA MET A 1 16.16 107.73 2.71
C MET A 1 16.81 107.81 4.08
N PRO A 2 17.23 106.72 4.76
CA PRO A 2 16.68 105.35 4.91
C PRO A 2 16.15 105.14 6.38
N SER A 3 15.17 104.27 6.65
CA SER A 3 15.21 102.84 7.09
C SER A 3 15.03 102.59 8.61
N THR A 4 14.18 101.62 8.89
CA THR A 4 13.72 100.97 10.14
C THR A 4 14.69 99.92 10.75
N ILE A 5 14.46 99.58 12.05
CA ILE A 5 14.61 98.30 12.83
C ILE A 5 15.16 98.61 14.26
N ILE A 6 14.44 98.49 15.42
CA ILE A 6 13.87 97.36 16.22
C ILE A 6 14.98 96.48 16.87
N ASP A 7 15.42 96.68 18.12
CA ASP A 7 14.96 96.16 19.45
C ASP A 7 16.00 95.20 20.10
N ARG A 8 16.16 95.34 21.43
CA ARG A 8 16.59 94.37 22.46
C ARG A 8 17.98 93.71 22.47
N SER A 9 18.80 94.13 23.44
CA SER A 9 19.20 93.35 24.64
C SER A 9 20.49 93.95 25.25
N SER A 10 20.46 94.66 26.38
CA SER A 10 20.46 94.13 27.76
C SER A 10 21.41 92.94 27.97
N GLY A 11 22.62 93.23 28.45
CA GLY A 11 23.61 92.24 28.86
C GLY A 11 24.56 92.79 29.92
N LEU A 12 24.01 93.01 31.13
CA LEU A 12 24.71 93.03 32.42
C LEU A 12 25.69 94.19 32.69
N GLY A 13 25.11 95.34 33.04
CA GLY A 13 25.68 96.13 34.12
C GLY A 13 25.18 95.56 35.45
N ILE A 14 26.07 95.03 36.28
CA ILE A 14 25.79 94.81 37.70
C ILE A 14 26.97 95.39 38.48
N GLY A 15 26.75 96.59 39.02
CA GLY A 15 27.44 97.03 40.21
C GLY A 15 26.89 96.27 41.42
N ALA A 16 27.80 95.86 42.29
CA ALA A 16 27.63 95.54 43.70
C ALA A 16 26.31 94.85 44.13
N ILE A 17 26.38 93.53 44.33
CA ILE A 17 25.65 92.88 45.42
C ILE A 17 26.71 92.41 46.42
N ALA A 18 26.86 93.20 47.49
CA ALA A 18 27.55 92.77 48.70
C ALA A 18 26.59 91.90 49.52
N ASN A 19 27.12 90.85 50.14
CA ASN A 19 26.48 89.85 51.01
C ASN A 19 25.74 88.73 50.26
N GLY A 20 26.29 87.52 50.42
CA GLY A 20 25.90 86.31 49.71
C GLY A 20 24.45 85.89 49.93
N GLU A 21 23.73 85.80 48.83
CA GLU A 21 22.60 84.89 48.64
C GLU A 21 22.54 84.53 47.14
N ASN A 22 23.45 83.67 46.68
CA ASN A 22 23.08 82.71 45.65
C ASN A 22 23.80 81.38 45.90
N ALA A 23 23.34 80.68 46.94
CA ALA A 23 23.70 79.31 47.28
C ALA A 23 23.09 78.30 46.28
N THR A 24 23.17 78.58 44.97
CA THR A 24 22.89 77.60 43.93
C THR A 24 23.96 77.72 42.85
N ILE A 25 24.91 76.77 42.90
CA ILE A 25 26.10 76.55 42.04
C ILE A 25 27.15 77.67 42.06
N SER A 26 28.15 77.55 42.94
CA SER A 26 29.39 78.35 42.89
C SER A 26 30.29 77.86 41.74
N GLN A 27 29.77 77.93 40.50
CA GLN A 27 30.52 77.60 39.30
C GLN A 27 31.49 78.74 38.98
N LYS A 28 32.77 78.42 38.98
CA LYS A 28 33.87 79.35 38.72
C LYS A 28 34.13 79.49 37.25
N VAL A 29 34.71 80.63 36.88
CA VAL A 29 35.14 80.83 35.50
C VAL A 29 36.18 79.75 35.18
N PRO A 30 36.07 79.06 34.03
CA PRO A 30 36.94 77.94 33.69
C PRO A 30 38.42 78.29 33.81
N CYS A 31 39.20 77.33 34.28
CA CYS A 31 40.64 77.38 34.23
C CYS A 31 41.12 76.77 32.91
N ARG A 32 42.22 77.29 32.40
CA ARG A 32 42.85 76.73 31.22
C ARG A 32 43.45 75.37 31.53
N VAL A 33 44.23 75.27 32.62
CA VAL A 33 44.89 74.03 33.04
C VAL A 33 44.86 73.89 34.56
N ALA A 34 45.05 72.67 35.07
CA ALA A 34 45.17 72.39 36.49
C ALA A 34 46.54 71.77 36.82
N THR A 35 47.04 72.08 38.00
CA THR A 35 48.27 71.47 38.54
C THR A 35 48.05 70.02 38.95
N ASN A 36 49.07 69.18 38.77
CA ASN A 36 49.07 67.78 39.21
C ASN A 36 50.12 67.50 40.30
N ALA A 37 50.82 68.55 40.75
CA ALA A 37 51.82 68.52 41.82
C ALA A 37 52.04 69.95 42.35
N ASN A 38 52.82 70.07 43.43
CA ASN A 38 53.22 71.36 44.02
C ASN A 38 54.07 72.17 43.04
N ILE A 39 53.76 73.46 42.87
CA ILE A 39 54.50 74.37 41.97
C ILE A 39 55.00 75.61 42.73
N THR A 40 55.86 76.39 42.08
CA THR A 40 56.18 77.75 42.55
C THR A 40 55.13 78.72 42.03
N LEU A 41 54.42 79.45 42.90
CA LEU A 41 53.39 80.43 42.53
C LEU A 41 53.99 81.77 42.06
N SER A 42 55.00 81.70 41.21
CA SER A 42 55.62 82.83 40.52
C SER A 42 56.33 82.35 39.28
N GLY A 43 56.40 83.19 38.24
CA GLY A 43 57.06 82.84 36.98
C GLY A 43 56.20 81.91 36.10
N LEU A 44 56.29 82.10 34.79
CA LEU A 44 55.54 81.30 33.82
C LEU A 44 56.24 79.94 33.62
N GLN A 45 55.47 78.86 33.75
CA GLN A 45 55.97 77.48 33.66
C GLN A 45 54.94 76.58 32.98
N PRO A 46 55.35 75.55 32.22
CA PRO A 46 54.42 74.60 31.64
C PRO A 46 53.77 73.73 32.73
N ILE A 47 52.46 73.50 32.62
CA ILE A 47 51.68 72.68 33.56
C ILE A 47 50.90 71.66 32.74
N ASP A 48 51.01 70.38 33.11
CA ASP A 48 50.28 69.28 32.45
C ASP A 48 50.35 69.27 30.91
N ALA A 49 51.58 69.47 30.40
CA ALA A 49 51.91 69.63 28.98
C ALA A 49 51.31 70.88 28.28
N VAL A 50 50.67 71.79 29.02
CA VAL A 50 50.17 73.07 28.53
C VAL A 50 51.19 74.18 28.84
N SER A 51 51.57 74.95 27.82
CA SER A 51 52.42 76.15 28.00
C SER A 51 51.57 77.30 28.55
N VAL A 52 51.79 77.68 29.81
CA VAL A 52 51.05 78.74 30.51
C VAL A 52 51.67 80.10 30.21
N VAL A 53 50.84 81.08 29.85
CA VAL A 53 51.25 82.47 29.61
C VAL A 53 50.66 83.42 30.66
N ALA A 54 51.11 84.68 30.68
CA ALA A 54 50.56 85.68 31.59
C ALA A 54 49.04 85.81 31.42
N ASP A 55 48.33 85.99 32.54
CA ASP A 55 46.87 86.08 32.66
C ASP A 55 46.08 84.79 32.37
N ASP A 56 46.74 83.65 32.12
CA ASP A 56 46.07 82.35 32.09
C ASP A 56 45.52 82.00 33.48
N ARG A 57 44.26 81.55 33.53
CA ARG A 57 43.65 81.01 34.75
C ARG A 57 44.10 79.58 34.98
N VAL A 58 44.72 79.32 36.12
CA VAL A 58 45.21 77.99 36.48
C VAL A 58 44.56 77.53 37.78
N LEU A 59 44.02 76.31 37.76
CA LEU A 59 43.57 75.65 38.98
C LEU A 59 44.76 75.04 39.72
N ILE A 60 45.04 75.57 40.89
CA ILE A 60 46.06 75.06 41.81
C ILE A 60 45.37 74.10 42.78
N LYS A 61 45.69 72.79 42.68
CA LYS A 61 45.03 71.71 43.44
C LYS A 61 46.00 70.71 44.07
N GLY A 62 47.27 71.10 44.25
CA GLY A 62 48.33 70.18 44.67
C GLY A 62 49.50 70.84 45.39
N GLN A 63 49.31 72.03 45.96
CA GLN A 63 50.33 72.65 46.83
C GLN A 63 50.54 71.81 48.10
N ALA A 64 51.77 71.87 48.63
CA ALA A 64 52.12 71.21 49.88
C ALA A 64 51.43 71.85 51.10
N ASP A 65 51.24 73.16 51.07
CA ASP A 65 50.32 73.89 51.94
C ASP A 65 48.99 74.05 51.19
N ALA A 66 47.96 73.32 51.60
CA ALA A 66 46.69 73.30 50.88
C ALA A 66 45.92 74.63 51.00
N SER A 67 46.29 75.52 51.92
CA SER A 67 45.75 76.88 51.97
C SER A 67 46.20 77.76 50.81
N GLU A 68 47.24 77.35 50.07
CA GLU A 68 47.69 77.96 48.82
C GLU A 68 46.98 77.43 47.57
N ASN A 69 46.15 76.39 47.70
CA ASN A 69 45.35 75.90 46.57
C ASN A 69 44.22 76.88 46.22
N GLY A 70 43.76 76.87 44.98
CA GLY A 70 42.70 77.73 44.48
C GLY A 70 42.93 78.15 43.04
N ILE A 71 42.30 79.23 42.61
CA ILE A 71 42.34 79.66 41.20
C ILE A 71 43.22 80.91 41.10
N TYR A 72 44.23 80.85 40.23
CA TYR A 72 45.26 81.88 40.09
C TYR A 72 45.35 82.41 38.66
N LEU A 73 45.73 83.68 38.51
CA LEU A 73 46.25 84.25 37.27
C LEU A 73 47.76 84.04 37.22
N ALA A 74 48.23 83.35 36.19
CA ALA A 74 49.64 83.13 35.97
C ALA A 74 50.35 84.45 35.59
N SER A 75 51.56 84.65 36.11
CA SER A 75 52.36 85.87 35.91
C SER A 75 53.86 85.55 35.81
N PRO A 76 54.67 86.34 35.10
CA PRO A 76 56.13 86.28 35.20
C PRO A 76 56.64 86.65 36.60
N ASP A 77 55.86 87.42 37.36
CA ASP A 77 56.11 87.75 38.77
C ASP A 77 55.29 86.81 39.69
N VAL A 78 54.96 87.25 40.91
CA VAL A 78 54.14 86.46 41.86
C VAL A 78 52.71 86.30 41.33
N TRP A 79 52.22 85.06 41.28
CA TRP A 79 50.87 84.75 40.82
C TRP A 79 49.85 85.24 41.84
N GLN A 80 48.76 85.82 41.35
CA GLN A 80 47.70 86.37 42.18
C GLN A 80 46.47 85.46 42.09
N ARG A 81 45.75 85.30 43.21
CA ARG A 81 44.45 84.63 43.21
C ARG A 81 43.47 85.43 42.35
N THR A 82 42.55 84.73 41.70
CA THR A 82 41.55 85.36 40.85
C THR A 82 40.43 85.97 41.67
N ALA A 83 39.74 86.96 41.10
CA ALA A 83 38.68 87.71 41.79
C ALA A 83 37.49 86.85 42.27
N ASP A 84 37.34 85.62 41.77
CA ASP A 84 36.32 84.64 42.19
C ASP A 84 36.85 83.60 43.18
N CYS A 85 38.06 83.81 43.71
CA CYS A 85 38.78 82.94 44.63
C CYS A 85 39.78 83.74 45.51
N VAL A 86 39.43 84.95 45.96
CA VAL A 86 40.34 85.84 46.71
C VAL A 86 39.79 86.28 48.06
N ASP A 87 38.48 86.48 48.18
CA ASP A 87 37.83 86.96 49.40
C ASP A 87 37.09 85.84 50.16
N ALA A 88 36.87 86.04 51.46
CA ALA A 88 36.09 85.10 52.27
C ALA A 88 34.64 85.01 51.76
N GLY A 89 34.15 83.79 51.56
CA GLY A 89 32.84 83.53 50.98
C GLY A 89 32.84 83.38 49.45
N ASP A 90 33.97 83.59 48.77
CA ASP A 90 34.09 83.29 47.34
C ASP A 90 33.99 81.79 47.08
N LEU A 91 34.66 80.96 47.88
CA LEU A 91 34.50 79.51 47.83
C LEU A 91 33.53 79.05 48.91
N VAL A 92 32.66 78.13 48.51
CA VAL A 92 31.86 77.28 49.40
C VAL A 92 32.08 75.81 49.08
N LYS A 93 31.76 74.91 50.01
CA LYS A 93 31.74 73.47 49.74
C LYS A 93 30.86 73.17 48.52
N GLY A 94 31.41 72.45 47.55
CA GLY A 94 30.76 72.13 46.27
C GLY A 94 30.94 73.19 45.18
N SER A 95 31.73 74.26 45.39
CA SER A 95 32.11 75.17 44.30
C SER A 95 32.79 74.39 43.19
N GLU A 96 32.38 74.57 41.93
CA GLU A 96 32.85 73.77 40.80
C GLU A 96 33.65 74.63 39.81
N VAL A 97 34.70 74.09 39.21
CA VAL A 97 35.45 74.72 38.13
C VAL A 97 35.73 73.72 37.02
N ARG A 98 35.49 74.13 35.77
CA ARG A 98 35.89 73.37 34.59
C ARG A 98 37.35 73.69 34.25
N VAL A 99 38.12 72.66 33.95
CA VAL A 99 39.49 72.77 33.43
C VAL A 99 39.49 72.29 31.99
N ASN A 100 39.86 73.17 31.05
CA ASN A 100 39.64 72.94 29.62
C ASN A 100 40.77 72.16 28.92
N GLU A 101 42.00 72.34 29.37
CA GLU A 101 43.20 71.75 28.79
C GLU A 101 44.01 70.99 29.85
N GLY A 102 44.97 70.20 29.39
CA GLY A 102 45.76 69.29 30.21
C GLY A 102 45.54 67.84 29.79
N SER A 103 46.61 67.06 29.77
CA SER A 103 46.54 65.64 29.41
C SER A 103 45.89 64.79 30.50
N VAL A 104 46.01 65.24 31.76
CA VAL A 104 45.50 64.53 32.95
C VAL A 104 44.53 65.41 33.73
N GLY A 105 44.79 66.71 33.78
CA GLY A 105 44.06 67.68 34.59
C GLY A 105 42.78 68.22 33.94
N ALA A 106 42.50 67.93 32.67
CA ALA A 106 41.27 68.39 32.01
C ALA A 106 40.04 67.64 32.56
N GLY A 107 39.18 68.32 33.31
CA GLY A 107 38.08 67.71 34.05
C GLY A 107 37.15 68.75 34.66
N SER A 108 36.11 68.31 35.36
CA SER A 108 35.26 69.16 36.19
C SER A 108 35.62 68.87 37.64
N TYR A 109 36.01 69.91 38.38
CA TYR A 109 36.46 69.74 39.77
C TYR A 109 35.52 70.48 40.71
N TYR A 110 35.24 69.90 41.87
CA TYR A 110 34.51 70.56 42.93
C TYR A 110 35.33 70.66 44.22
N CYS A 111 35.18 71.79 44.92
CA CYS A 111 35.80 72.04 46.21
C CYS A 111 35.10 71.20 47.27
N THR A 112 35.84 70.45 48.10
CA THR A 112 35.29 69.61 49.16
C THR A 112 35.56 70.11 50.57
N SER A 113 36.31 71.20 50.72
CA SER A 113 36.58 71.85 52.01
C SER A 113 35.28 72.26 52.71
N ASP A 114 35.25 72.19 54.04
CA ASP A 114 34.06 72.48 54.84
C ASP A 114 33.86 74.00 55.01
N ASP A 115 32.61 74.45 54.95
CA ASP A 115 32.25 75.86 55.16
C ASP A 115 32.25 76.24 56.65
N PRO A 116 32.61 77.50 57.00
CA PRO A 116 33.05 78.58 56.12
C PRO A 116 34.51 78.45 55.70
N ILE A 117 34.82 78.69 54.43
CA ILE A 117 36.19 78.64 53.89
C ILE A 117 36.82 80.05 53.89
N VAL A 118 37.93 80.22 54.60
CA VAL A 118 38.77 81.43 54.63
C VAL A 118 39.98 81.26 53.72
N ILE A 119 40.01 82.02 52.62
CA ILE A 119 41.05 81.93 51.59
C ILE A 119 42.42 82.34 52.14
N GLY A 120 43.44 81.50 51.89
CA GLY A 120 44.82 81.72 52.34
C GLY A 120 45.06 81.37 53.81
N THR A 121 44.10 80.74 54.49
CA THR A 121 44.26 80.21 55.86
C THR A 121 43.75 78.78 55.97
N ASP A 122 42.56 78.49 55.45
CA ASP A 122 42.00 77.14 55.47
C ASP A 122 42.50 76.30 54.29
N ASP A 123 42.63 74.99 54.48
CA ASP A 123 42.99 74.05 53.42
C ASP A 123 41.92 74.00 52.32
N ILE A 124 42.31 74.22 51.06
CA ILE A 124 41.42 74.20 49.90
C ILE A 124 41.66 72.90 49.10
N ILE A 125 40.65 72.03 49.05
CA ILE A 125 40.72 70.70 48.44
C ILE A 125 39.79 70.62 47.23
N TRP A 126 40.32 70.22 46.07
CA TRP A 126 39.58 70.02 44.83
C TRP A 126 39.56 68.55 44.40
N VAL A 127 38.38 68.02 44.07
CA VAL A 127 38.16 66.62 43.64
C VAL A 127 37.49 66.59 42.27
N ASP A 128 37.88 65.64 41.41
CA ASP A 128 37.32 65.46 40.05
C ASP A 128 35.94 64.77 40.09
N VAL A 129 35.05 65.10 39.16
CA VAL A 129 33.72 64.51 39.01
C VAL A 129 33.77 63.31 38.04
N ALA A 130 33.87 62.09 38.56
CA ALA A 130 33.80 60.88 37.74
C ALA A 130 32.34 60.49 37.37
N THR A 131 32.06 60.24 36.10
CA THR A 131 30.80 59.60 35.64
C THR A 131 31.07 58.16 35.21
N THR A 132 30.69 57.17 36.02
CA THR A 132 30.85 55.75 35.66
C THR A 132 29.57 55.20 35.03
N VAL A 133 29.64 54.78 33.76
CA VAL A 133 28.61 53.99 33.08
C VAL A 133 29.23 52.63 32.78
N LEU A 134 28.70 51.55 33.37
CA LEU A 134 29.17 50.18 33.12
C LEU A 134 28.77 49.73 31.70
N ALA A 135 29.68 49.01 31.03
CA ALA A 135 29.44 48.48 29.69
C ALA A 135 28.53 47.23 29.74
N GLY A 136 27.81 46.96 28.65
CA GLY A 136 26.90 45.80 28.57
C GLY A 136 27.55 44.44 28.85
N ALA A 137 28.85 44.30 28.57
CA ALA A 137 29.62 43.09 28.90
C ALA A 137 29.85 42.92 30.42
N GLU A 138 30.05 44.02 31.15
CA GLU A 138 30.21 44.00 32.61
C GLU A 138 28.88 43.65 33.28
N ILE A 139 27.76 44.14 32.72
CA ILE A 139 26.41 43.79 33.17
C ILE A 139 26.14 42.29 32.94
N LYS A 140 26.49 41.74 31.76
CA LYS A 140 26.32 40.31 31.46
C LYS A 140 27.11 39.43 32.43
N ALA A 141 28.38 39.78 32.67
CA ALA A 141 29.25 39.00 33.55
C ALA A 141 28.76 38.98 35.01
N LEU A 142 28.27 40.11 35.52
CA LEU A 142 27.70 40.20 36.87
C LEU A 142 26.37 39.43 36.99
N TYR A 143 25.53 39.46 35.94
CA TYR A 143 24.26 38.73 35.93
C TYR A 143 24.46 37.20 35.91
N GLU A 144 25.40 36.71 35.11
CA GLU A 144 25.72 35.27 35.00
C GLU A 144 26.42 34.71 36.25
N ALA A 145 27.02 35.58 37.07
CA ALA A 145 27.66 35.19 38.33
C ALA A 145 26.68 35.06 39.51
N GLU A 146 25.39 35.42 39.34
CA GLU A 146 24.42 35.38 40.42
C GLU A 146 23.88 33.97 40.68
N SER A 147 24.04 33.51 41.91
CA SER A 147 23.76 32.14 42.37
C SER A 147 22.28 31.73 42.36
N ASN A 148 21.36 32.67 42.22
CA ASN A 148 19.92 32.45 42.32
C ASN A 148 19.14 32.81 41.05
N THR A 149 19.79 32.74 39.87
CA THR A 149 19.07 32.83 38.60
C THR A 149 18.90 31.43 38.00
N ASN A 150 17.68 31.11 37.62
CA ASN A 150 17.29 29.92 36.86
C ASN A 150 17.77 29.99 35.39
N ALA A 151 18.91 30.66 35.14
CA ALA A 151 19.43 30.88 33.80
C ALA A 151 20.28 29.67 33.37
N PHE A 152 19.83 28.99 32.32
CA PHE A 152 20.69 28.08 31.56
C PHE A 152 21.85 28.90 30.98
N THR A 153 23.09 28.49 31.27
CA THR A 153 24.28 29.05 30.59
C THR A 153 24.14 28.90 29.07
N ASP A 154 24.85 29.73 28.28
CA ASP A 154 24.84 29.64 26.80
C ASP A 154 25.17 28.22 26.31
N ALA A 155 26.06 27.52 27.04
CA ALA A 155 26.40 26.12 26.80
C ALA A 155 25.24 25.15 27.08
N ALA A 156 24.45 25.40 28.13
CA ALA A 156 23.26 24.61 28.44
C ALA A 156 22.13 24.88 27.42
N GLN A 157 21.92 26.13 26.99
CA GLN A 157 20.93 26.46 25.96
C GLN A 157 21.25 25.80 24.62
N THR A 158 22.52 25.79 24.22
CA THR A 158 22.97 25.11 22.98
C THR A 158 22.66 23.61 23.02
N LYS A 159 22.89 22.95 24.16
CA LYS A 159 22.58 21.52 24.33
C LYS A 159 21.09 21.22 24.23
N VAL A 160 20.25 22.07 24.85
CA VAL A 160 18.79 21.93 24.77
C VAL A 160 18.26 22.19 23.35
N GLY A 161 18.89 23.12 22.61
CA GLY A 161 18.53 23.41 21.21
C GLY A 161 18.77 22.26 20.22
N HIS A 162 19.58 21.26 20.58
CA HIS A 162 19.75 20.04 19.79
C HIS A 162 18.65 18.99 20.03
N LEU A 163 17.77 19.20 21.02
CA LEU A 163 16.69 18.28 21.36
C LEU A 163 15.38 18.82 20.77
N THR A 164 14.77 18.08 19.83
CA THR A 164 13.41 18.36 19.34
C THR A 164 12.45 17.33 19.91
N VAL A 165 11.57 17.76 20.79
CA VAL A 165 10.60 16.90 21.49
C VAL A 165 9.19 17.42 21.18
N THR A 166 8.45 16.69 20.36
CA THR A 166 7.13 17.12 19.82
C THR A 166 5.94 16.65 20.66
N GLN A 167 6.18 15.85 21.70
CA GLN A 167 5.17 15.33 22.64
C GLN A 167 5.80 15.25 24.05
N ALA A 168 5.02 15.02 25.10
CA ALA A 168 5.61 14.77 26.42
C ALA A 168 6.42 13.47 26.39
N VAL A 169 7.70 13.51 26.79
CA VAL A 169 8.58 12.34 26.85
C VAL A 169 9.31 12.37 28.18
N ASP A 170 9.30 11.22 28.87
CA ASP A 170 10.12 11.00 30.06
C ASP A 170 11.54 10.62 29.60
N LEU A 171 12.50 11.50 29.87
CA LEU A 171 13.89 11.29 29.46
C LEU A 171 14.56 10.17 30.27
N ASP A 172 14.11 9.92 31.51
CA ASP A 172 14.62 8.84 32.38
C ASP A 172 14.17 7.48 31.84
N GLN A 173 12.95 7.41 31.28
CA GLN A 173 12.46 6.23 30.58
C GLN A 173 13.27 5.95 29.31
N MET A 174 13.62 6.99 28.53
CA MET A 174 14.48 6.80 27.35
C MET A 174 15.90 6.37 27.71
N GLU A 175 16.47 6.88 28.80
CA GLU A 175 17.76 6.40 29.32
C GLU A 175 17.68 4.91 29.69
N THR A 176 16.59 4.51 30.36
CA THR A 176 16.31 3.11 30.71
C THR A 176 16.20 2.22 29.47
N ASP A 177 15.45 2.67 28.45
CA ASP A 177 15.25 1.92 27.21
C ASP A 177 16.54 1.77 26.40
N ILE A 178 17.38 2.83 26.34
CA ILE A 178 18.68 2.82 25.67
C ILE A 178 19.68 1.93 26.41
N ALA A 179 19.69 1.98 27.74
CA ALA A 179 20.51 1.08 28.57
C ALA A 179 20.13 -0.38 28.32
N ALA A 180 18.83 -0.69 28.24
CA ALA A 180 18.34 -2.04 27.91
C ALA A 180 18.74 -2.50 26.49
N LEU A 181 18.92 -1.57 25.54
CA LEU A 181 19.45 -1.87 24.20
C LEU A 181 20.98 -2.09 24.20
N SER A 182 21.70 -1.45 25.13
CA SER A 182 23.18 -1.51 25.20
C SER A 182 23.73 -2.85 25.70
N ASP A 183 22.93 -3.62 26.45
CA ASP A 183 23.28 -4.98 26.93
C ASP A 183 22.98 -6.09 25.91
N GLY A 184 22.41 -5.76 24.75
CA GLY A 184 22.07 -6.69 23.68
C GLY A 184 20.80 -7.48 24.01
N MET A 185 19.79 -7.37 23.14
CA MET A 185 18.55 -8.11 23.32
C MET A 185 18.80 -9.62 23.28
N VAL A 186 18.55 -10.34 24.38
CA VAL A 186 18.74 -11.80 24.48
C VAL A 186 17.39 -12.49 24.36
N TYR A 187 17.21 -13.31 23.31
CA TYR A 187 15.99 -14.09 23.15
C TYR A 187 15.89 -15.21 24.20
N ARG A 188 14.75 -15.31 24.87
CA ARG A 188 14.50 -16.26 25.97
C ARG A 188 13.39 -17.27 25.73
N GLY A 189 12.72 -17.20 24.58
CA GLY A 189 11.70 -18.17 24.18
C GLY A 189 10.32 -17.55 23.96
N ASN A 190 9.33 -18.42 23.79
CA ASN A 190 7.94 -18.05 23.61
C ASN A 190 7.22 -17.91 24.97
N TRP A 191 6.23 -17.03 25.02
CA TRP A 191 5.41 -16.75 26.19
C TRP A 191 3.93 -16.77 25.84
N ASP A 192 3.14 -17.45 26.66
CA ASP A 192 1.68 -17.52 26.57
C ASP A 192 1.08 -16.41 27.45
N ALA A 193 0.58 -15.34 26.83
CA ALA A 193 -0.03 -14.22 27.56
C ALA A 193 -1.41 -14.57 28.14
N SER A 194 -2.05 -15.64 27.68
CA SER A 194 -3.31 -16.13 28.25
C SER A 194 -3.13 -16.72 29.65
N ALA A 195 -1.89 -17.06 30.04
CA ALA A 195 -1.55 -17.53 31.37
C ALA A 195 -1.70 -16.46 32.47
N GLY A 196 -1.94 -15.19 32.12
CA GLY A 196 -2.22 -14.12 33.09
C GLY A 196 -1.02 -13.66 33.91
N THR A 197 0.21 -14.09 33.57
CA THR A 197 1.45 -13.73 34.26
C THR A 197 2.59 -13.47 33.26
N PHE A 198 3.48 -12.53 33.58
CA PHE A 198 4.65 -12.21 32.75
C PHE A 198 5.74 -13.32 32.83
N PRO A 199 6.54 -13.51 31.77
CA PRO A 199 7.48 -14.62 31.64
C PRO A 199 8.72 -14.48 32.55
N GLY A 200 9.55 -15.52 32.59
CA GLY A 200 10.84 -15.49 33.29
C GLY A 200 10.78 -15.67 34.81
N THR A 201 9.61 -15.99 35.38
CA THR A 201 9.42 -16.40 36.78
C THR A 201 10.05 -15.46 37.82
N GLY A 202 10.09 -14.15 37.53
CA GLY A 202 10.68 -13.13 38.41
C GLY A 202 12.21 -13.07 38.34
N ALA A 203 12.83 -13.73 37.36
CA ALA A 203 14.28 -13.77 37.16
C ALA A 203 14.69 -13.24 35.78
N ALA A 204 13.75 -12.66 35.01
CA ALA A 204 14.06 -12.03 33.74
C ALA A 204 15.01 -10.86 33.96
N GLN A 205 16.16 -10.87 33.28
CA GLN A 205 17.15 -9.78 33.38
C GLN A 205 16.89 -8.73 32.31
N THR A 206 17.41 -7.53 32.53
CA THR A 206 17.34 -6.43 31.57
C THR A 206 17.83 -6.88 30.19
N GLY A 207 17.09 -6.52 29.14
CA GLY A 207 17.40 -6.89 27.76
C GLY A 207 16.95 -8.29 27.35
N TRP A 208 16.42 -9.13 28.26
CA TRP A 208 15.79 -10.39 27.85
C TRP A 208 14.47 -10.11 27.12
N PHE A 209 14.23 -10.80 26.00
CA PHE A 209 12.97 -10.69 25.29
C PHE A 209 12.30 -12.04 24.99
N TYR A 210 10.98 -12.01 24.89
CA TYR A 210 10.10 -13.15 24.63
C TYR A 210 9.12 -12.84 23.50
N TYR A 211 8.76 -13.85 22.71
CA TYR A 211 7.69 -13.76 21.71
C TYR A 211 6.36 -14.20 22.31
N VAL A 212 5.29 -13.46 22.07
CA VAL A 212 3.93 -13.88 22.46
C VAL A 212 3.45 -14.98 21.52
N SER A 213 3.30 -16.21 22.03
CA SER A 213 2.81 -17.36 21.25
C SER A 213 1.29 -17.55 21.32
N VAL A 214 0.65 -16.99 22.34
CA VAL A 214 -0.81 -17.04 22.53
C VAL A 214 -1.25 -15.69 23.06
N ALA A 215 -2.26 -15.09 22.43
CA ALA A 215 -2.79 -13.79 22.80
C ALA A 215 -3.45 -13.81 24.20
N GLY A 216 -3.40 -12.69 24.90
CA GLY A 216 -3.98 -12.57 26.24
C GLY A 216 -3.78 -11.21 26.86
N THR A 217 -4.30 -11.03 28.07
CA THR A 217 -4.18 -9.77 28.82
C THR A 217 -3.49 -10.04 30.14
N VAL A 218 -2.42 -9.29 30.44
CA VAL A 218 -1.70 -9.36 31.72
C VAL A 218 -1.51 -7.94 32.24
N ASP A 219 -1.83 -7.73 33.53
CA ASP A 219 -1.79 -6.40 34.17
C ASP A 219 -2.58 -5.33 33.40
N SER A 220 -3.73 -5.71 32.83
CA SER A 220 -4.57 -4.86 31.98
C SER A 220 -3.95 -4.41 30.64
N ILE A 221 -2.79 -4.97 30.26
CA ILE A 221 -2.17 -4.75 28.95
C ILE A 221 -2.49 -5.94 28.04
N GLU A 222 -2.99 -5.64 26.84
CA GLU A 222 -3.32 -6.64 25.82
C GLU A 222 -2.09 -7.00 24.97
N PHE A 223 -1.89 -8.29 24.74
CA PHE A 223 -0.82 -8.86 23.93
C PHE A 223 -1.42 -9.75 22.82
N ALA A 224 -1.05 -9.47 21.59
CA ALA A 224 -1.38 -10.26 20.42
C ALA A 224 -0.26 -11.27 20.12
N VAL A 225 -0.58 -12.34 19.41
CA VAL A 225 0.42 -13.30 18.94
C VAL A 225 1.43 -12.57 18.03
N GLY A 226 2.71 -12.78 18.28
CA GLY A 226 3.82 -12.15 17.55
C GLY A 226 4.41 -10.91 18.23
N ASP A 227 3.74 -10.32 19.23
CA ASP A 227 4.30 -9.20 20.00
C ASP A 227 5.61 -9.58 20.70
N ASN A 228 6.51 -8.60 20.84
CA ASN A 228 7.75 -8.75 21.61
C ASN A 228 7.58 -8.12 22.99
N LEU A 229 7.85 -8.91 24.04
CA LEU A 229 7.93 -8.42 25.42
C LEU A 229 9.40 -8.40 25.85
N VAL A 230 9.89 -7.24 26.27
CA VAL A 230 11.30 -7.02 26.69
C VAL A 230 11.34 -6.65 28.16
N ALA A 231 12.20 -7.30 28.94
CA ALA A 231 12.45 -6.92 30.34
C ALA A 231 13.32 -5.66 30.39
N THR A 232 12.87 -4.65 31.12
CA THR A 232 13.55 -3.35 31.27
C THR A 232 14.29 -3.22 32.60
N THR A 233 14.20 -4.24 33.47
CA THR A 233 14.87 -4.28 34.77
C THR A 233 15.31 -5.71 35.10
N ASP A 234 16.29 -5.82 35.98
CA ASP A 234 16.75 -7.10 36.48
C ASP A 234 15.75 -7.70 37.46
N ASN A 235 15.42 -8.97 37.27
CA ASN A 235 14.38 -9.68 38.01
C ASN A 235 12.98 -9.07 37.79
N ALA A 236 12.66 -8.77 36.52
CA ALA A 236 11.37 -8.18 36.14
C ALA A 236 10.16 -8.96 36.69
N SER A 237 9.19 -8.21 37.22
CA SER A 237 8.00 -8.71 37.92
C SER A 237 7.14 -9.64 37.07
N THR A 238 6.59 -10.70 37.67
CA THR A 238 5.64 -11.60 36.98
C THR A 238 4.22 -11.04 36.90
N THR A 239 3.93 -9.91 37.56
CA THR A 239 2.56 -9.38 37.68
C THR A 239 2.42 -7.89 37.43
N ILE A 240 3.51 -7.15 37.24
CA ILE A 240 3.51 -5.69 37.06
C ILE A 240 4.19 -5.38 35.73
N PHE A 241 3.50 -4.68 34.83
CA PHE A 241 4.04 -4.25 33.55
C PHE A 241 4.94 -3.02 33.70
N ALA A 242 4.40 -1.97 34.31
CA ALA A 242 5.05 -0.67 34.42
C ALA A 242 6.43 -0.77 35.11
N GLY A 243 7.46 -0.20 34.47
CA GLY A 243 8.84 -0.20 34.95
C GLY A 243 9.56 -1.55 34.94
N ASN A 244 8.88 -2.63 34.52
CA ASN A 244 9.45 -3.98 34.47
C ASN A 244 9.56 -4.50 33.03
N TRP A 245 8.63 -4.10 32.17
CA TRP A 245 8.51 -4.61 30.81
C TRP A 245 8.21 -3.49 29.81
N SER A 246 8.69 -3.69 28.59
CA SER A 246 8.32 -2.92 27.41
C SER A 246 7.66 -3.86 26.39
N LYS A 247 6.57 -3.40 25.79
CA LYS A 247 5.87 -4.08 24.70
C LYS A 247 6.28 -3.42 23.38
N HIS A 248 6.79 -4.20 22.45
CA HIS A 248 6.96 -3.78 21.06
C HIS A 248 5.90 -4.49 20.24
N ASP A 249 4.93 -3.71 19.78
CA ASP A 249 3.85 -4.18 18.91
C ASP A 249 4.45 -4.60 17.57
N GLN A 250 4.34 -5.88 17.27
CA GLN A 250 4.78 -6.50 16.01
C GLN A 250 3.58 -7.09 15.29
N THR A 251 2.34 -6.72 15.65
CA THR A 251 1.18 -7.09 14.84
C THR A 251 1.42 -6.61 13.42
N PRO A 252 1.47 -7.51 12.42
CA PRO A 252 1.68 -7.10 11.04
C PRO A 252 0.52 -6.17 10.64
N SER A 253 0.82 -4.88 10.47
CA SER A 253 -0.16 -3.88 9.98
C SER A 253 -0.35 -3.96 8.46
N VAL A 254 0.42 -4.81 7.78
CA VAL A 254 0.17 -5.20 6.40
C VAL A 254 -0.67 -6.46 6.49
N VAL A 255 -1.93 -6.37 6.04
CA VAL A 255 -2.60 -7.56 5.50
C VAL A 255 -1.76 -7.94 4.29
N GLU A 256 -0.70 -8.73 4.51
CA GLU A 256 -0.04 -9.38 3.39
C GLU A 256 -1.15 -10.13 2.68
N ASP A 257 -1.28 -9.89 1.38
CA ASP A 257 -2.11 -10.75 0.56
C ASP A 257 -1.56 -12.15 0.82
N ILE A 258 -2.33 -12.99 1.52
CA ILE A 258 -1.84 -14.29 1.95
C ILE A 258 -1.88 -15.19 0.72
N ASP A 259 -0.83 -15.03 -0.07
CA ASP A 259 -0.56 -15.76 -1.29
C ASP A 259 0.29 -16.97 -0.92
N TYR A 260 -0.21 -18.13 -1.30
CA TYR A 260 0.49 -19.40 -1.16
C TYR A 260 1.01 -19.84 -2.53
N ASP A 261 2.17 -20.48 -2.57
CA ASP A 261 2.71 -20.98 -3.83
C ASP A 261 1.80 -22.05 -4.44
N THR A 262 1.31 -22.98 -3.60
CA THR A 262 0.52 -24.12 -4.05
C THR A 262 -0.67 -24.43 -3.13
N ARG A 263 -1.55 -25.32 -3.60
CA ARG A 263 -2.60 -25.93 -2.79
C ARG A 263 -2.04 -26.59 -1.52
N ALA A 264 -0.91 -27.31 -1.64
CA ALA A 264 -0.30 -28.03 -0.53
C ALA A 264 0.20 -27.07 0.56
N ASP A 265 0.69 -25.89 0.18
CA ASP A 265 1.15 -24.87 1.13
C ASP A 265 -0.02 -24.31 1.96
N LEU A 266 -1.15 -24.00 1.31
CA LEU A 266 -2.36 -23.59 2.03
C LEU A 266 -2.91 -24.73 2.91
N GLN A 267 -2.84 -25.99 2.46
CA GLN A 267 -3.25 -27.14 3.27
C GLN A 267 -2.40 -27.32 4.53
N ALA A 268 -1.14 -26.90 4.51
CA ALA A 268 -0.25 -26.95 5.66
C ALA A 268 -0.34 -25.71 6.56
N ALA A 269 -0.95 -24.63 6.08
CA ALA A 269 -0.98 -23.34 6.74
C ALA A 269 -1.98 -23.28 7.91
N ASN A 270 -1.66 -22.46 8.92
CA ASN A 270 -2.62 -22.04 9.95
C ASN A 270 -3.06 -20.60 9.62
N VAL A 271 -4.32 -20.40 9.24
CA VAL A 271 -4.79 -19.13 8.68
C VAL A 271 -5.67 -18.39 9.67
N ALA A 272 -5.17 -17.25 10.17
CA ALA A 272 -5.83 -16.45 11.19
C ALA A 272 -7.35 -16.27 10.93
N PRO A 273 -8.23 -16.46 11.93
CA PRO A 273 -9.69 -16.48 11.75
C PRO A 273 -10.30 -15.24 11.08
N GLY A 274 -9.62 -14.09 11.12
CA GLY A 274 -10.07 -12.84 10.48
C GLY A 274 -9.84 -12.76 8.96
N ILE A 275 -9.09 -13.69 8.38
CA ILE A 275 -8.80 -13.72 6.94
C ILE A 275 -9.94 -14.42 6.21
N ASN A 276 -10.58 -13.74 5.26
CA ASN A 276 -11.72 -14.29 4.50
C ASN A 276 -11.40 -14.62 3.05
N LEU A 277 -10.20 -14.27 2.57
CA LEU A 277 -9.74 -14.53 1.21
C LEU A 277 -8.25 -14.92 1.25
N VAL A 278 -7.89 -15.94 0.49
CA VAL A 278 -6.50 -16.36 0.25
C VAL A 278 -6.32 -16.63 -1.24
N ARG A 279 -5.09 -16.63 -1.74
CA ARG A 279 -4.79 -17.04 -3.12
C ARG A 279 -3.73 -18.11 -3.16
N ILE A 280 -3.78 -18.94 -4.19
CA ILE A 280 -2.69 -19.86 -4.54
C ILE A 280 -2.15 -19.48 -5.91
N ALA A 281 -0.83 -19.56 -6.12
CA ALA A 281 -0.18 -19.25 -7.39
C ALA A 281 -0.23 -20.42 -8.40
N GLY A 282 -0.43 -21.64 -7.92
CA GLY A 282 -0.63 -22.84 -8.71
C GLY A 282 -1.32 -23.96 -7.93
N TYR A 283 -1.74 -25.02 -8.61
CA TYR A 283 -2.36 -26.17 -7.94
C TYR A 283 -1.31 -27.08 -7.29
N THR A 284 -0.37 -27.58 -8.09
CA THR A 284 0.75 -28.43 -7.67
C THR A 284 2.06 -27.65 -7.63
N ALA A 285 2.24 -26.68 -8.53
CA ALA A 285 3.45 -25.88 -8.63
C ALA A 285 3.13 -24.47 -9.12
N VAL A 286 3.91 -23.49 -8.67
CA VAL A 286 3.78 -22.10 -9.14
C VAL A 286 3.85 -22.04 -10.66
N GLY A 287 2.84 -21.42 -11.29
CA GLY A 287 2.79 -21.23 -12.74
C GLY A 287 2.25 -22.41 -13.54
N ASP A 288 1.71 -23.45 -12.91
CA ASP A 288 1.02 -24.56 -13.60
C ASP A 288 -0.36 -24.18 -14.17
N GLY A 289 -0.78 -22.93 -14.01
CA GLY A 289 -2.08 -22.42 -14.46
C GLY A 289 -3.24 -22.75 -13.51
N GLY A 290 -2.98 -23.46 -12.40
CA GLY A 290 -3.97 -23.81 -11.38
C GLY A 290 -4.12 -22.78 -10.26
N GLY A 291 -3.50 -21.61 -10.41
CA GLY A 291 -3.64 -20.51 -9.45
C GLY A 291 -5.08 -19.99 -9.39
N ALA A 292 -5.55 -19.69 -8.17
CA ALA A 292 -6.92 -19.22 -7.94
C ALA A 292 -7.10 -18.53 -6.59
N SER A 293 -8.19 -17.76 -6.48
CA SER A 293 -8.62 -17.18 -5.21
C SER A 293 -9.59 -18.12 -4.48
N TYR A 294 -9.49 -18.19 -3.16
CA TYR A 294 -10.39 -18.96 -2.31
C TYR A 294 -10.96 -18.09 -1.18
N GLN A 295 -12.26 -18.20 -0.95
CA GLN A 295 -12.95 -17.54 0.17
C GLN A 295 -13.17 -18.51 1.32
N ARG A 296 -13.21 -18.00 2.56
CA ARG A 296 -13.46 -18.85 3.74
C ARG A 296 -14.90 -19.35 3.76
N ALA A 297 -15.08 -20.66 3.92
CA ALA A 297 -16.36 -21.33 4.04
C ALA A 297 -16.64 -21.75 5.50
N GLY A 298 -17.89 -21.62 5.94
CA GLY A 298 -18.31 -22.00 7.30
C GLY A 298 -18.40 -23.53 7.51
N SER A 299 -18.41 -24.30 6.44
CA SER A 299 -18.46 -25.76 6.42
C SER A 299 -17.80 -26.29 5.14
N GLU A 300 -17.56 -27.60 5.08
CA GLU A 300 -17.01 -28.25 3.89
C GLU A 300 -17.91 -28.02 2.65
N PRO A 301 -17.39 -27.43 1.56
CA PRO A 301 -18.14 -27.31 0.30
C PRO A 301 -18.42 -28.68 -0.32
N SER A 302 -19.54 -28.83 -1.04
CA SER A 302 -19.92 -30.11 -1.66
C SER A 302 -19.09 -30.44 -2.91
N HIS A 303 -18.56 -29.44 -3.60
CA HIS A 303 -17.75 -29.58 -4.81
C HIS A 303 -16.25 -29.75 -4.50
N ALA A 304 -15.47 -30.17 -5.51
CA ALA A 304 -14.03 -30.38 -5.39
C ALA A 304 -13.18 -29.08 -5.35
N GLY A 305 -13.76 -27.93 -5.71
CA GLY A 305 -13.13 -26.61 -5.65
C GLY A 305 -12.98 -26.09 -4.22
N LYS A 306 -12.38 -26.87 -3.33
CA LYS A 306 -12.26 -26.60 -1.90
C LYS A 306 -10.88 -26.94 -1.37
N ILE A 307 -10.45 -26.31 -0.28
CA ILE A 307 -9.21 -26.60 0.45
C ILE A 307 -9.52 -26.59 1.95
N GLN A 308 -8.97 -27.52 2.71
CA GLN A 308 -8.91 -27.41 4.17
C GLN A 308 -7.50 -27.03 4.57
N SER A 309 -7.33 -25.94 5.30
CA SER A 309 -6.04 -25.54 5.87
C SER A 309 -5.70 -26.34 7.13
N GLY A 310 -4.45 -26.28 7.59
CA GLY A 310 -3.93 -27.06 8.72
C GLY A 310 -4.60 -26.75 10.06
N ASP A 311 -5.21 -25.57 10.18
CA ASP A 311 -6.05 -25.15 11.30
C ASP A 311 -7.49 -25.71 11.24
N GLY A 312 -7.82 -26.48 10.19
CA GLY A 312 -9.12 -27.09 9.97
C GLY A 312 -10.14 -26.19 9.27
N ALA A 313 -9.79 -24.95 8.91
CA ALA A 313 -10.70 -24.04 8.22
C ALA A 313 -10.96 -24.48 6.77
N TRP A 314 -12.20 -24.33 6.33
CA TRP A 314 -12.60 -24.63 4.96
C TRP A 314 -12.52 -23.39 4.08
N TRP A 315 -12.05 -23.61 2.85
CA TRP A 315 -11.90 -22.60 1.81
C TRP A 315 -12.56 -23.11 0.55
N GLU A 316 -13.33 -22.28 -0.13
CA GLU A 316 -13.99 -22.60 -1.40
C GLU A 316 -13.50 -21.68 -2.50
N LEU A 317 -13.41 -22.21 -3.72
CA LEU A 317 -12.97 -21.47 -4.89
C LEU A 317 -13.89 -20.26 -5.09
N ALA A 318 -13.30 -19.08 -5.30
CA ALA A 318 -13.99 -17.81 -5.49
C ALA A 318 -13.97 -17.34 -6.95
N GLU A 319 -13.91 -18.28 -7.90
CA GLU A 319 -13.78 -18.02 -9.33
C GLU A 319 -15.09 -18.25 -10.06
N THR A 320 -15.50 -17.32 -10.92
CA THR A 320 -16.75 -17.48 -11.71
C THR A 320 -16.56 -18.23 -13.02
N THR A 321 -15.30 -18.43 -13.41
CA THR A 321 -14.89 -19.11 -14.64
C THR A 321 -13.82 -20.14 -14.29
N PRO A 322 -14.20 -21.31 -13.75
CA PRO A 322 -13.25 -22.37 -13.41
C PRO A 322 -12.48 -22.86 -14.64
N THR A 323 -11.20 -23.18 -14.45
CA THR A 323 -10.39 -23.93 -15.41
C THR A 323 -10.08 -25.32 -14.88
N PRO A 324 -9.89 -26.35 -15.71
CA PRO A 324 -9.47 -27.67 -15.25
C PRO A 324 -8.19 -27.65 -14.38
N GLN A 325 -7.25 -26.74 -14.65
CA GLN A 325 -5.99 -26.61 -13.93
C GLN A 325 -6.19 -26.23 -12.46
N MET A 326 -7.22 -25.43 -12.14
CA MET A 326 -7.59 -25.10 -10.75
C MET A 326 -8.03 -26.35 -9.94
N PHE A 327 -8.28 -27.46 -10.62
CA PHE A 327 -8.63 -28.76 -10.05
C PHE A 327 -7.54 -29.82 -10.27
N GLY A 328 -6.38 -29.41 -10.78
CA GLY A 328 -5.20 -30.26 -10.94
C GLY A 328 -5.01 -30.89 -12.33
N ALA A 329 -5.73 -30.41 -13.36
CA ALA A 329 -5.41 -30.81 -14.73
C ALA A 329 -4.02 -30.31 -15.12
N VAL A 330 -3.24 -31.14 -15.81
CA VAL A 330 -1.88 -30.84 -16.28
C VAL A 330 -1.93 -30.30 -17.71
N ALA A 331 -2.87 -30.79 -18.53
CA ALA A 331 -3.07 -30.36 -19.92
C ALA A 331 -1.82 -30.51 -20.82
N ASP A 332 -0.99 -31.52 -20.57
CA ASP A 332 0.27 -31.81 -21.29
C ASP A 332 0.11 -32.79 -22.46
N GLY A 333 -1.10 -33.32 -22.67
CA GLY A 333 -1.44 -34.31 -23.69
C GLY A 333 -1.08 -35.75 -23.30
N THR A 334 -0.70 -36.00 -22.05
CA THR A 334 -0.26 -37.30 -21.53
C THR A 334 -0.87 -37.68 -20.18
N ALA A 335 -0.92 -36.74 -19.23
CA ALA A 335 -1.53 -36.97 -17.93
C ALA A 335 -3.05 -37.02 -18.07
N ASP A 336 -3.69 -37.97 -17.37
CA ASP A 336 -5.14 -38.09 -17.38
C ASP A 336 -5.79 -36.95 -16.59
N ASP A 337 -6.47 -36.05 -17.32
CA ASP A 337 -7.09 -34.85 -16.78
C ASP A 337 -8.58 -35.05 -16.44
N THR A 338 -9.11 -36.25 -16.66
CA THR A 338 -10.57 -36.50 -16.63
C THR A 338 -11.20 -36.08 -15.30
N THR A 339 -10.60 -36.46 -14.16
CA THR A 339 -11.13 -36.13 -12.83
C THR A 339 -11.11 -34.63 -12.57
N ALA A 340 -10.05 -33.93 -12.96
CA ALA A 340 -9.92 -32.49 -12.77
C ALA A 340 -10.92 -31.72 -13.65
N ILE A 341 -11.14 -32.18 -14.88
CA ILE A 341 -12.11 -31.55 -15.78
C ILE A 341 -13.54 -31.77 -15.28
N GLN A 342 -13.90 -32.98 -14.85
CA GLN A 342 -15.22 -33.23 -14.28
C GLN A 342 -15.44 -32.39 -13.01
N ALA A 343 -14.43 -32.27 -12.15
CA ALA A 343 -14.48 -31.42 -10.96
C ALA A 343 -14.71 -29.93 -11.30
N ALA A 344 -14.12 -29.43 -12.39
CA ALA A 344 -14.35 -28.08 -12.87
C ALA A 344 -15.79 -27.89 -13.40
N ILE A 345 -16.33 -28.89 -14.10
CA ILE A 345 -17.73 -28.91 -14.53
C ILE A 345 -18.66 -28.91 -13.32
N ASP A 346 -18.47 -29.83 -12.36
CA ASP A 346 -19.32 -29.94 -11.16
C ASP A 346 -19.33 -28.63 -10.35
N TYR A 347 -18.17 -27.96 -10.25
CA TYR A 347 -18.09 -26.65 -9.62
C TYR A 347 -18.85 -25.58 -10.42
N ALA A 348 -18.68 -25.52 -11.74
CA ALA A 348 -19.45 -24.60 -12.60
C ALA A 348 -20.96 -24.82 -12.46
N GLU A 349 -21.41 -26.07 -12.39
CA GLU A 349 -22.81 -26.44 -12.15
C GLU A 349 -23.33 -25.94 -10.80
N SER A 350 -22.49 -25.93 -9.76
CA SER A 350 -22.83 -25.37 -8.45
C SER A 350 -23.00 -23.85 -8.46
N LEU A 351 -22.42 -23.14 -9.43
CA LEU A 351 -22.55 -21.69 -9.57
C LEU A 351 -23.85 -21.27 -10.27
N VAL A 352 -24.50 -22.20 -10.97
CA VAL A 352 -25.73 -21.95 -11.73
C VAL A 352 -26.88 -21.63 -10.77
N VAL A 353 -27.53 -20.49 -11.00
CA VAL A 353 -28.78 -20.12 -10.34
C VAL A 353 -29.85 -19.90 -11.37
N ASN A 354 -30.83 -20.81 -11.39
CA ASN A 354 -32.03 -20.86 -12.24
C ASN A 354 -32.24 -19.62 -13.13
N PHE A 355 -31.80 -19.73 -14.39
CA PHE A 355 -31.96 -18.74 -15.47
C PHE A 355 -31.37 -17.34 -15.24
N THR A 356 -30.77 -17.09 -14.08
CA THR A 356 -30.26 -15.77 -13.67
C THR A 356 -28.74 -15.70 -13.78
N ARG A 357 -28.05 -16.84 -13.69
CA ARG A 357 -26.58 -16.93 -13.87
C ARG A 357 -26.21 -18.33 -14.38
N GLY A 358 -25.51 -18.38 -15.51
CA GLY A 358 -24.79 -19.57 -15.99
C GLY A 358 -23.33 -19.57 -15.55
N ALA A 359 -22.57 -20.57 -15.98
CA ALA A 359 -21.14 -20.68 -15.68
C ALA A 359 -20.35 -21.15 -16.90
N THR A 360 -19.10 -20.72 -16.99
CA THR A 360 -18.20 -21.11 -18.07
C THR A 360 -17.04 -21.93 -17.51
N VAL A 361 -16.86 -23.14 -18.01
CA VAL A 361 -15.62 -23.88 -17.84
C VAL A 361 -14.70 -23.49 -18.99
N LEU A 362 -13.63 -22.78 -18.66
CA LEU A 362 -12.65 -22.34 -19.63
C LEU A 362 -11.51 -23.36 -19.71
N PHE A 363 -11.19 -23.82 -20.91
CA PHE A 363 -10.07 -24.71 -21.20
C PHE A 363 -8.93 -23.86 -21.79
N PRO A 364 -7.93 -23.45 -21.00
CA PRO A 364 -6.71 -22.85 -21.52
C PRO A 364 -6.07 -23.71 -22.63
N PRO A 365 -5.18 -23.12 -23.47
CA PRO A 365 -4.39 -23.90 -24.42
C PRO A 365 -3.67 -25.06 -23.74
N GLY A 366 -3.81 -26.26 -24.30
CA GLY A 366 -3.28 -27.49 -23.73
C GLY A 366 -3.91 -28.75 -24.34
N GLY A 367 -3.25 -29.89 -24.13
CA GLY A 367 -3.76 -31.21 -24.50
C GLY A 367 -4.37 -31.89 -23.28
N TYR A 368 -5.69 -32.03 -23.25
CA TYR A 368 -6.42 -32.61 -22.14
C TYR A 368 -6.70 -34.08 -22.40
N PHE A 369 -6.03 -34.97 -21.69
CA PHE A 369 -6.14 -36.41 -21.93
C PHE A 369 -7.32 -36.99 -21.14
N LEU A 370 -8.17 -37.78 -21.80
CA LEU A 370 -9.42 -38.28 -21.22
C LEU A 370 -9.51 -39.81 -21.26
N SER A 371 -9.82 -40.41 -20.11
CA SER A 371 -9.98 -41.85 -19.92
C SER A 371 -11.43 -42.29 -19.66
N SER A 372 -12.33 -41.35 -19.37
CA SER A 372 -13.77 -41.60 -19.21
C SER A 372 -14.63 -40.44 -19.73
N THR A 373 -15.95 -40.66 -19.73
CA THR A 373 -16.95 -39.67 -20.15
C THR A 373 -16.99 -38.46 -19.22
N LEU A 374 -17.04 -37.26 -19.80
CA LEU A 374 -17.38 -36.01 -19.12
C LEU A 374 -18.89 -35.78 -19.18
N THR A 375 -19.50 -35.40 -18.07
CA THR A 375 -20.96 -35.24 -17.96
C THR A 375 -21.31 -33.80 -17.61
N ILE A 376 -22.30 -33.25 -18.32
CA ILE A 376 -22.92 -31.95 -18.05
C ILE A 376 -24.42 -32.20 -17.85
N ASN A 377 -24.92 -31.80 -16.68
CA ASN A 377 -26.29 -32.05 -16.20
C ASN A 377 -27.04 -30.75 -15.80
N SER A 378 -26.36 -29.60 -15.71
CA SER A 378 -26.98 -28.33 -15.33
C SER A 378 -27.20 -27.36 -16.50
N ASN A 379 -28.25 -26.55 -16.40
CA ASN A 379 -28.55 -25.51 -17.39
C ASN A 379 -27.44 -24.46 -17.49
N GLN A 380 -27.32 -23.80 -18.64
CA GLN A 380 -26.49 -22.62 -18.83
C GLN A 380 -24.99 -22.84 -18.54
N ILE A 381 -24.50 -24.06 -18.83
CA ILE A 381 -23.07 -24.37 -18.83
C ILE A 381 -22.47 -24.07 -20.21
N THR A 382 -21.37 -23.33 -20.20
CA THR A 382 -20.53 -23.10 -21.37
C THR A 382 -19.22 -23.86 -21.20
N ILE A 383 -18.88 -24.68 -22.19
CA ILE A 383 -17.54 -25.24 -22.38
C ILE A 383 -16.85 -24.41 -23.45
N GLN A 384 -15.79 -23.69 -23.06
CA GLN A 384 -15.09 -22.77 -23.94
C GLN A 384 -13.59 -23.06 -23.95
N GLY A 385 -12.99 -23.12 -25.13
CA GLY A 385 -11.53 -23.17 -25.29
C GLY A 385 -10.97 -21.98 -26.07
N TYR A 386 -9.81 -22.21 -26.70
CA TYR A 386 -9.07 -21.28 -27.56
C TYR A 386 -8.85 -21.86 -28.98
N GLY A 387 -9.90 -22.43 -29.56
CA GLY A 387 -9.87 -23.14 -30.85
C GLY A 387 -9.04 -24.42 -30.77
N GLN A 388 -8.25 -24.70 -31.81
CA GLN A 388 -7.40 -25.90 -31.87
C GLN A 388 -6.34 -25.99 -30.76
N ALA A 389 -6.02 -24.87 -30.11
CA ALA A 389 -5.06 -24.85 -29.01
C ALA A 389 -5.59 -25.56 -27.75
N SER A 390 -6.91 -25.67 -27.59
CA SER A 390 -7.56 -26.41 -26.50
C SER A 390 -8.03 -27.76 -27.03
N MET A 391 -7.21 -28.80 -26.86
CA MET A 391 -7.44 -30.12 -27.45
C MET A 391 -7.89 -31.13 -26.39
N LEU A 392 -9.12 -31.63 -26.47
CA LEU A 392 -9.58 -32.77 -25.67
C LEU A 392 -9.29 -34.09 -26.40
N ILE A 393 -8.62 -35.03 -25.74
CA ILE A 393 -8.08 -36.23 -26.36
C ILE A 393 -8.70 -37.48 -25.72
N ARG A 394 -9.57 -38.18 -26.45
CA ARG A 394 -10.02 -39.53 -26.07
C ARG A 394 -8.96 -40.56 -26.44
N ILE A 395 -8.57 -41.39 -25.49
CA ILE A 395 -7.49 -42.39 -25.67
C ILE A 395 -7.85 -43.82 -25.26
N ALA A 396 -9.03 -44.02 -24.69
CA ALA A 396 -9.56 -45.33 -24.36
C ALA A 396 -10.89 -45.57 -25.08
N ASN A 397 -11.27 -46.83 -25.21
CA ASN A 397 -12.59 -47.23 -25.72
C ASN A 397 -13.59 -47.18 -24.57
N TYR A 398 -14.14 -46.01 -24.32
CA TYR A 398 -15.33 -45.78 -23.50
C TYR A 398 -16.44 -45.18 -24.37
N GLY A 399 -17.63 -44.99 -23.81
CA GLY A 399 -18.80 -44.50 -24.54
C GLY A 399 -18.63 -43.09 -25.11
N ASN A 400 -19.39 -42.14 -24.60
CA ASN A 400 -19.33 -40.77 -25.13
C ASN A 400 -18.14 -40.00 -24.55
N LEU A 401 -17.52 -39.07 -25.29
CA LEU A 401 -16.52 -38.15 -24.69
C LEU A 401 -17.24 -37.10 -23.84
N PHE A 402 -18.20 -36.38 -24.41
CA PHE A 402 -19.16 -35.57 -23.68
C PHE A 402 -20.52 -36.25 -23.66
N THR A 403 -21.16 -36.25 -22.49
CA THR A 403 -22.57 -36.58 -22.29
C THR A 403 -23.26 -35.37 -21.70
N ILE A 404 -24.09 -34.72 -22.51
CA ILE A 404 -24.93 -33.60 -22.10
C ILE A 404 -26.34 -34.13 -21.96
N VAL A 405 -26.80 -34.25 -20.72
CA VAL A 405 -28.03 -35.00 -20.42
C VAL A 405 -29.00 -34.12 -19.63
N GLY A 406 -30.18 -33.92 -20.20
CA GLY A 406 -31.32 -33.44 -19.43
C GLY A 406 -31.74 -34.44 -18.36
N PRO A 407 -32.22 -33.98 -17.19
CA PRO A 407 -32.63 -34.88 -16.11
C PRO A 407 -33.71 -35.88 -16.58
N ASP A 408 -33.46 -37.16 -16.34
CA ASP A 408 -34.40 -38.26 -16.49
C ASP A 408 -35.07 -38.50 -15.12
N PRO A 409 -36.41 -38.66 -14.99
CA PRO A 409 -37.45 -38.82 -16.01
C PRO A 409 -38.41 -37.63 -16.23
N ASP A 410 -38.07 -36.43 -15.74
CA ASP A 410 -39.02 -35.33 -15.55
C ASP A 410 -39.54 -34.63 -16.81
N ASN A 411 -39.30 -35.19 -18.00
CA ASN A 411 -39.64 -34.57 -19.30
C ASN A 411 -39.06 -33.14 -19.49
N THR A 412 -38.12 -32.72 -18.65
CA THR A 412 -37.41 -31.44 -18.71
C THR A 412 -36.13 -31.56 -19.52
N LYS A 413 -35.88 -30.58 -20.40
CA LYS A 413 -34.65 -30.48 -21.18
C LYS A 413 -33.63 -29.63 -20.46
N ILE A 414 -32.35 -29.97 -20.58
CA ILE A 414 -31.25 -29.08 -20.20
C ILE A 414 -31.19 -27.93 -21.21
N ILE A 415 -31.04 -26.69 -20.77
CA ILE A 415 -31.11 -25.53 -21.67
C ILE A 415 -29.93 -24.58 -21.57
N GLY A 416 -29.62 -23.92 -22.69
CA GLY A 416 -28.61 -22.87 -22.74
C GLY A 416 -27.17 -23.37 -22.71
N ILE A 417 -26.96 -24.63 -23.12
CA ILE A 417 -25.61 -25.21 -23.21
C ILE A 417 -24.86 -24.61 -24.39
N GLN A 418 -23.59 -24.28 -24.18
CA GLN A 418 -22.71 -23.78 -25.23
C GLN A 418 -21.42 -24.60 -25.27
N LEU A 419 -21.06 -25.09 -26.44
CA LEU A 419 -19.79 -25.77 -26.71
C LEU A 419 -19.05 -24.96 -27.77
N ARG A 420 -17.89 -24.40 -27.43
CA ARG A 420 -17.24 -23.46 -28.34
C ARG A 420 -15.72 -23.44 -28.26
N ASP A 421 -15.12 -23.13 -29.41
CA ASP A 421 -13.71 -22.81 -29.51
C ASP A 421 -12.80 -23.94 -28.99
N PHE A 422 -13.01 -25.20 -29.41
CA PHE A 422 -12.13 -26.30 -29.00
C PHE A 422 -11.99 -27.38 -30.08
N TYR A 423 -10.99 -28.24 -29.91
CA TYR A 423 -10.74 -29.39 -30.76
C TYR A 423 -10.86 -30.69 -29.97
N VAL A 424 -11.52 -31.69 -30.54
CA VAL A 424 -11.62 -33.04 -29.98
C VAL A 424 -10.93 -34.01 -30.91
N LEU A 425 -10.06 -34.84 -30.34
CA LEU A 425 -9.35 -35.89 -31.04
C LEU A 425 -9.59 -37.24 -30.36
N CYS A 426 -10.06 -38.23 -31.12
CA CYS A 426 -9.93 -39.62 -30.71
C CYS A 426 -8.62 -40.21 -31.25
N LYS A 427 -7.76 -40.74 -30.36
CA LYS A 427 -6.53 -41.46 -30.74
C LYS A 427 -6.66 -42.98 -30.69
N THR A 428 -7.84 -43.49 -30.32
CA THR A 428 -8.05 -44.93 -30.13
C THR A 428 -8.47 -45.57 -31.44
N ASN A 429 -7.70 -46.55 -31.92
CA ASN A 429 -8.07 -47.31 -33.11
C ASN A 429 -9.32 -48.18 -32.81
N ALA A 430 -10.29 -48.16 -33.74
CA ALA A 430 -11.47 -49.03 -33.76
C ALA A 430 -12.48 -48.84 -32.60
N VAL A 431 -12.90 -47.61 -32.34
CA VAL A 431 -14.11 -47.35 -31.52
C VAL A 431 -15.34 -47.86 -32.28
N THR A 432 -16.19 -48.67 -31.66
CA THR A 432 -17.37 -49.28 -32.33
C THR A 432 -18.71 -48.72 -31.85
N THR A 433 -18.70 -47.75 -30.93
CA THR A 433 -19.90 -47.13 -30.36
C THR A 433 -19.54 -45.78 -29.73
N GLY A 434 -20.55 -45.01 -29.31
CA GLY A 434 -20.39 -43.75 -28.59
C GLY A 434 -20.08 -42.55 -29.49
N ALA A 435 -20.52 -41.37 -29.05
CA ALA A 435 -20.29 -40.10 -29.73
C ALA A 435 -19.15 -39.31 -29.09
N LEU A 436 -18.46 -38.46 -29.86
CA LEU A 436 -17.58 -37.46 -29.26
C LEU A 436 -18.40 -36.44 -28.46
N ILE A 437 -19.53 -36.02 -29.01
CA ILE A 437 -20.52 -35.18 -28.31
C ILE A 437 -21.87 -35.88 -28.39
N ASP A 438 -22.33 -36.42 -27.27
CA ASP A 438 -23.70 -36.90 -27.12
C ASP A 438 -24.54 -35.85 -26.39
N VAL A 439 -25.63 -35.47 -27.02
CA VAL A 439 -26.59 -34.52 -26.47
C VAL A 439 -27.93 -35.21 -26.40
N THR A 440 -28.38 -35.46 -25.19
CA THR A 440 -29.66 -36.11 -24.91
C THR A 440 -30.57 -35.13 -24.19
N ARG A 441 -31.69 -34.80 -24.84
CA ARG A 441 -32.75 -33.93 -24.30
C ARG A 441 -32.25 -32.54 -23.90
N ALA A 442 -31.62 -31.83 -24.85
CA ALA A 442 -31.24 -30.43 -24.69
C ALA A 442 -32.12 -29.49 -25.52
N SER A 443 -32.24 -28.24 -25.06
CA SER A 443 -32.89 -27.16 -25.82
C SER A 443 -32.06 -25.88 -25.78
N ARG A 444 -32.12 -25.06 -26.84
CA ARG A 444 -31.39 -23.79 -26.93
C ARG A 444 -29.89 -23.98 -26.75
N MET A 445 -29.33 -24.86 -27.57
CA MET A 445 -27.92 -25.23 -27.52
C MET A 445 -27.14 -24.57 -28.66
N TYR A 446 -25.89 -24.21 -28.40
CA TYR A 446 -24.98 -23.65 -29.39
C TYR A 446 -23.69 -24.49 -29.45
N ILE A 447 -23.30 -24.92 -30.65
CA ILE A 447 -22.01 -25.55 -30.92
C ILE A 447 -21.31 -24.69 -31.97
N SER A 448 -20.22 -24.00 -31.60
CA SER A 448 -19.61 -23.00 -32.48
C SER A 448 -18.09 -23.07 -32.52
N ASN A 449 -17.49 -23.06 -33.70
CA ASN A 449 -16.02 -23.12 -33.85
C ASN A 449 -15.42 -24.35 -33.14
N VAL A 450 -15.97 -25.52 -33.44
CA VAL A 450 -15.55 -26.80 -32.86
C VAL A 450 -15.06 -27.72 -33.96
N SER A 451 -13.93 -28.37 -33.75
CA SER A 451 -13.39 -29.37 -34.66
C SER A 451 -13.37 -30.74 -33.98
N LEU A 452 -13.89 -31.77 -34.65
CA LEU A 452 -14.00 -33.13 -34.13
C LEU A 452 -13.28 -34.09 -35.08
N GLN A 453 -12.34 -34.86 -34.54
CA GLN A 453 -11.55 -35.81 -35.33
C GLN A 453 -11.60 -37.21 -34.74
N ASP A 454 -11.81 -38.16 -35.65
CA ASP A 454 -11.92 -39.59 -35.45
C ASP A 454 -13.07 -40.01 -34.52
N GLY A 455 -13.23 -41.31 -34.25
CA GLY A 455 -14.30 -41.86 -33.41
C GLY A 455 -15.50 -42.40 -34.18
N PHE A 456 -16.50 -42.90 -33.45
CA PHE A 456 -17.63 -43.63 -34.03
C PHE A 456 -18.81 -42.76 -34.43
N ILE A 457 -19.23 -41.84 -33.57
CA ILE A 457 -20.15 -40.77 -33.93
C ILE A 457 -19.47 -39.43 -33.60
N GLY A 458 -19.55 -38.45 -34.49
CA GLY A 458 -19.07 -37.10 -34.20
C GLY A 458 -19.99 -36.42 -33.19
N ILE A 459 -21.18 -36.04 -33.66
CA ILE A 459 -22.23 -35.42 -32.84
C ILE A 459 -23.49 -36.26 -32.90
N HIS A 460 -24.04 -36.59 -31.73
CA HIS A 460 -25.33 -37.24 -31.59
C HIS A 460 -26.33 -36.30 -30.91
N LEU A 461 -27.41 -35.99 -31.61
CA LEU A 461 -28.54 -35.24 -31.08
C LEU A 461 -29.71 -36.20 -30.86
N ASN A 462 -30.09 -36.37 -29.60
CA ASN A 462 -31.10 -37.32 -29.16
C ASN A 462 -32.25 -36.58 -28.45
N GLY A 463 -33.34 -36.33 -29.17
CA GLY A 463 -34.50 -35.57 -28.69
C GLY A 463 -34.22 -34.11 -28.32
N CYS A 464 -33.35 -33.44 -29.08
CA CYS A 464 -32.96 -32.05 -28.86
C CYS A 464 -33.79 -31.06 -29.67
N ASP A 465 -34.05 -29.87 -29.16
CA ASP A 465 -34.70 -28.80 -29.94
C ASP A 465 -33.96 -27.47 -29.91
N ASN A 466 -34.14 -26.63 -30.94
CA ASN A 466 -33.49 -25.32 -31.00
C ASN A 466 -31.96 -25.43 -30.81
N VAL A 467 -31.31 -26.17 -31.71
CA VAL A 467 -29.86 -26.39 -31.71
C VAL A 467 -29.25 -25.58 -32.85
N TRP A 468 -28.24 -24.78 -32.56
CA TRP A 468 -27.47 -24.04 -33.54
C TRP A 468 -26.04 -24.56 -33.58
N MET A 469 -25.61 -24.97 -34.78
CA MET A 469 -24.27 -25.42 -35.07
C MET A 469 -23.67 -24.48 -36.11
N THR A 470 -22.50 -23.90 -35.83
CA THR A 470 -21.85 -22.94 -36.73
C THR A 470 -20.34 -23.14 -36.74
N ASP A 471 -19.71 -23.14 -37.91
CA ASP A 471 -18.26 -23.32 -38.04
C ASP A 471 -17.79 -24.62 -37.36
N VAL A 472 -18.40 -25.75 -37.73
CA VAL A 472 -18.07 -27.06 -37.16
C VAL A 472 -17.43 -27.95 -38.22
N ASP A 473 -16.23 -28.42 -37.92
CA ASP A 473 -15.50 -29.37 -38.76
C ASP A 473 -15.57 -30.77 -38.12
N ILE A 474 -16.00 -31.78 -38.87
CA ILE A 474 -16.10 -33.16 -38.40
C ILE A 474 -15.42 -34.09 -39.39
N GLN A 475 -14.45 -34.86 -38.89
CA GLN A 475 -13.71 -35.85 -39.66
C GLN A 475 -13.56 -37.13 -38.84
N ILE A 476 -14.58 -37.97 -38.81
CA ILE A 476 -14.52 -39.22 -38.05
C ILE A 476 -13.97 -40.40 -38.87
N GLY A 477 -13.61 -41.49 -38.19
CA GLY A 477 -13.29 -42.78 -38.81
C GLY A 477 -11.99 -42.85 -39.60
N GLN A 478 -11.07 -41.90 -39.37
CA GLN A 478 -9.74 -41.86 -39.99
C GLN A 478 -8.88 -43.06 -39.60
N ASN A 479 -9.11 -43.62 -38.40
CA ASN A 479 -8.37 -44.78 -37.91
C ASN A 479 -9.09 -46.11 -38.20
N TYR A 480 -10.10 -46.12 -39.07
CA TYR A 480 -10.80 -47.34 -39.44
C TYR A 480 -10.09 -48.07 -40.57
N ALA A 481 -9.88 -49.37 -40.39
CA ALA A 481 -9.32 -50.22 -41.44
C ALA A 481 -10.38 -50.69 -42.47
N ALA A 482 -11.66 -50.49 -42.16
CA ALA A 482 -12.82 -50.86 -42.98
C ALA A 482 -14.08 -50.12 -42.49
N LEU A 483 -15.11 -50.07 -43.34
CA LEU A 483 -16.42 -49.48 -43.04
C LEU A 483 -17.00 -49.95 -41.72
N GLN A 484 -17.19 -49.00 -40.80
CA GLN A 484 -17.83 -49.24 -39.52
C GLN A 484 -19.32 -48.98 -39.63
N SER A 485 -20.13 -50.05 -39.59
CA SER A 485 -21.58 -49.90 -39.61
C SER A 485 -22.07 -49.16 -38.37
N GLY A 486 -22.98 -48.20 -38.56
CA GLY A 486 -23.54 -47.31 -37.55
C GLY A 486 -22.74 -46.02 -37.34
N SER A 487 -21.51 -45.93 -37.85
CA SER A 487 -20.70 -44.72 -37.70
C SER A 487 -21.29 -43.55 -38.48
N SER A 488 -21.27 -42.36 -37.88
CA SER A 488 -21.94 -41.17 -38.45
C SER A 488 -21.26 -39.86 -38.04
N ASN A 489 -20.97 -38.93 -38.98
CA ASN A 489 -20.45 -37.61 -38.58
C ASN A 489 -21.46 -36.88 -37.69
N ILE A 490 -22.72 -36.81 -38.14
CA ILE A 490 -23.84 -36.37 -37.31
C ILE A 490 -24.94 -37.43 -37.32
N ARG A 491 -25.48 -37.69 -36.13
CA ARG A 491 -26.66 -38.52 -35.92
C ARG A 491 -27.76 -37.73 -35.22
N ILE A 492 -28.98 -37.81 -35.74
CA ILE A 492 -30.16 -37.13 -35.19
C ILE A 492 -31.24 -38.17 -34.96
N ASP A 493 -31.48 -38.50 -33.70
CA ASP A 493 -32.47 -39.47 -33.29
C ASP A 493 -33.54 -38.82 -32.41
N PRO A 494 -34.79 -39.33 -32.44
CA PRO A 494 -35.75 -39.03 -31.39
C PRO A 494 -35.30 -39.69 -30.09
N TRP A 495 -35.48 -39.00 -28.97
CA TRP A 495 -35.37 -39.63 -27.66
C TRP A 495 -36.63 -40.45 -27.39
N ASP A 496 -36.43 -41.70 -26.96
CA ASP A 496 -37.49 -42.61 -26.52
C ASP A 496 -37.07 -43.20 -25.17
N ASN A 497 -37.94 -43.10 -24.16
CA ASN A 497 -37.74 -43.83 -22.90
C ASN A 497 -38.50 -45.15 -22.90
N ALA A 498 -38.12 -46.05 -22.00
CA ALA A 498 -38.80 -47.33 -21.80
C ALA A 498 -40.31 -47.20 -21.45
N SER A 499 -40.81 -45.98 -21.20
CA SER A 499 -42.20 -45.63 -20.88
C SER A 499 -42.97 -45.01 -22.06
N ALA A 500 -42.43 -45.04 -23.29
CA ALA A 500 -43.03 -44.52 -24.53
C ALA A 500 -43.23 -42.99 -24.57
N ILE A 501 -42.52 -42.22 -23.73
CA ILE A 501 -42.41 -40.77 -23.89
C ILE A 501 -41.35 -40.51 -24.97
N ARG A 502 -41.80 -39.92 -26.08
CA ARG A 502 -40.93 -39.56 -27.20
C ARG A 502 -40.72 -38.07 -27.30
N SER A 503 -39.46 -37.67 -27.52
CA SER A 503 -39.09 -36.30 -27.87
C SER A 503 -38.36 -36.34 -29.20
N GLN A 504 -39.01 -35.90 -30.28
CA GLN A 504 -38.34 -35.75 -31.58
C GLN A 504 -37.34 -34.60 -31.51
N CYS A 505 -36.32 -34.66 -32.37
CA CYS A 505 -35.49 -33.49 -32.60
C CYS A 505 -36.27 -32.42 -33.39
N SER A 506 -36.07 -31.14 -33.12
CA SER A 506 -36.71 -30.08 -33.91
C SER A 506 -35.92 -28.77 -33.94
N ASN A 507 -36.10 -27.99 -35.00
CA ASN A 507 -35.40 -26.71 -35.18
C ASN A 507 -33.88 -26.83 -34.99
N ILE A 508 -33.29 -27.72 -35.78
CA ILE A 508 -31.84 -27.94 -35.83
C ILE A 508 -31.29 -27.10 -36.97
N TYR A 509 -30.40 -26.17 -36.65
CA TYR A 509 -29.77 -25.25 -37.59
C TYR A 509 -28.28 -25.56 -37.67
N MET A 510 -27.80 -25.80 -38.89
CA MET A 510 -26.43 -26.10 -39.23
C MET A 510 -25.97 -25.10 -40.27
N ASP A 511 -24.94 -24.32 -39.95
CA ASP A 511 -24.36 -23.33 -40.86
C ASP A 511 -22.85 -23.48 -40.91
N ASN A 512 -22.27 -23.45 -42.11
CA ASN A 512 -20.83 -23.65 -42.30
C ASN A 512 -20.28 -24.92 -41.59
N ILE A 513 -20.92 -26.05 -41.84
CA ILE A 513 -20.48 -27.35 -41.32
C ILE A 513 -19.65 -28.05 -42.40
N GLN A 514 -18.48 -28.56 -42.04
CA GLN A 514 -17.63 -29.35 -42.92
C GLN A 514 -17.59 -30.80 -42.43
N PHE A 515 -18.09 -31.73 -43.22
CA PHE A 515 -17.78 -33.14 -43.07
C PHE A 515 -16.61 -33.48 -43.97
N LYS A 516 -15.53 -33.99 -43.40
CA LYS A 516 -14.34 -34.39 -44.14
C LYS A 516 -14.22 -35.91 -44.07
N THR A 517 -13.91 -36.52 -45.20
CA THR A 517 -13.28 -37.84 -45.26
C THR A 517 -12.03 -37.62 -46.11
N ASP A 518 -10.89 -38.13 -45.68
CA ASP A 518 -9.70 -38.11 -46.52
C ASP A 518 -9.92 -39.03 -47.73
N GLU A 519 -9.37 -38.64 -48.87
CA GLU A 519 -9.58 -39.28 -50.18
C GLU A 519 -9.05 -40.73 -50.25
N SER A 520 -8.47 -41.28 -49.17
CA SER A 520 -7.89 -42.63 -49.14
C SER A 520 -8.28 -43.54 -47.97
N ASP A 521 -8.69 -43.07 -46.78
CA ASP A 521 -8.66 -43.94 -45.58
C ASP A 521 -9.84 -43.80 -44.57
N GLY A 522 -10.75 -42.82 -44.72
CA GLY A 522 -11.90 -42.67 -43.82
C GLY A 522 -13.03 -43.64 -44.15
N PHE A 523 -13.42 -44.52 -43.22
CA PHE A 523 -14.50 -45.49 -43.46
C PHE A 523 -15.76 -45.27 -42.61
N VAL A 524 -16.48 -44.19 -42.89
CA VAL A 524 -17.71 -43.81 -42.16
C VAL A 524 -18.95 -44.33 -42.89
N GLU A 525 -20.00 -44.76 -42.18
CA GLU A 525 -21.23 -45.19 -42.87
C GLU A 525 -22.08 -44.00 -43.33
N HIS A 526 -22.26 -42.99 -42.47
CA HIS A 526 -23.13 -41.85 -42.75
C HIS A 526 -22.41 -40.52 -42.55
N ALA A 527 -22.52 -39.59 -43.50
CA ALA A 527 -22.21 -38.19 -43.18
C ALA A 527 -23.33 -37.62 -42.28
N LEU A 528 -24.59 -37.89 -42.61
CA LEU A 528 -25.74 -37.54 -41.80
C LEU A 528 -26.73 -38.71 -41.70
N LEU A 529 -27.00 -39.17 -40.48
CA LEU A 529 -28.05 -40.13 -40.17
C LEU A 529 -29.19 -39.43 -39.42
N VAL A 530 -30.40 -39.49 -39.97
CA VAL A 530 -31.60 -38.89 -39.37
C VAL A 530 -32.66 -39.95 -39.18
N SER A 531 -33.08 -40.15 -37.93
CA SER A 531 -34.14 -41.11 -37.59
C SER A 531 -35.46 -40.47 -37.12
N GLY A 532 -35.47 -39.16 -36.89
CA GLY A 532 -36.68 -38.40 -36.55
C GLY A 532 -36.38 -36.94 -36.27
N VAL A 533 -36.96 -36.03 -37.07
CA VAL A 533 -36.75 -34.58 -36.95
C VAL A 533 -37.94 -33.80 -37.51
N ASP A 534 -38.26 -32.66 -36.92
CA ASP A 534 -39.16 -31.64 -37.48
C ASP A 534 -38.41 -30.29 -37.56
N GLY A 535 -37.89 -29.98 -38.75
CA GLY A 535 -37.11 -28.77 -38.98
C GLY A 535 -35.61 -29.01 -38.84
N LEU A 536 -34.98 -29.47 -39.92
CA LEU A 536 -33.53 -29.53 -40.08
C LEU A 536 -33.11 -28.56 -41.19
N TYR A 537 -32.27 -27.59 -40.85
CA TYR A 537 -31.83 -26.54 -41.76
C TYR A 537 -30.31 -26.61 -41.89
N ILE A 538 -29.82 -26.87 -43.10
CA ILE A 538 -28.40 -26.97 -43.41
C ILE A 538 -28.04 -25.91 -44.45
N ALA A 539 -27.14 -25.01 -44.08
CA ALA A 539 -26.72 -23.88 -44.88
C ALA A 539 -25.19 -23.83 -45.01
N ASN A 540 -24.69 -23.36 -46.15
CA ASN A 540 -23.26 -23.06 -46.36
C ASN A 540 -22.32 -24.23 -46.03
N SER A 541 -22.80 -25.48 -46.11
CA SER A 541 -22.13 -26.64 -45.56
C SER A 541 -21.59 -27.56 -46.66
N HIS A 542 -20.58 -28.35 -46.32
CA HIS A 542 -19.98 -29.34 -47.19
C HIS A 542 -20.09 -30.72 -46.57
N LEU A 543 -20.78 -31.64 -47.24
CA LEU A 543 -21.00 -32.99 -46.77
C LEU A 543 -20.19 -33.97 -47.61
N VAL A 544 -18.93 -34.21 -47.24
CA VAL A 544 -18.16 -35.32 -47.80
C VAL A 544 -18.60 -36.63 -47.15
N PHE A 545 -18.86 -37.66 -47.97
CA PHE A 545 -19.31 -38.95 -47.47
C PHE A 545 -18.56 -40.12 -48.10
N THR A 546 -18.61 -41.25 -47.40
CA THR A 546 -17.97 -42.50 -47.81
C THR A 546 -18.95 -43.56 -48.23
N LYS A 547 -20.15 -43.69 -47.62
CA LYS A 547 -21.21 -44.59 -48.12
C LYS A 547 -22.55 -43.90 -48.35
N TYR A 548 -23.13 -43.31 -47.29
CA TYR A 548 -24.35 -42.52 -47.39
C TYR A 548 -24.06 -41.06 -47.04
N ALA A 549 -24.38 -40.13 -47.94
CA ALA A 549 -24.31 -38.71 -47.58
C ALA A 549 -25.41 -38.37 -46.58
N ILE A 550 -26.65 -38.71 -46.93
CA ILE A 550 -27.80 -38.52 -46.06
C ILE A 550 -28.58 -39.83 -46.03
N ARG A 551 -28.79 -40.37 -44.82
CA ARG A 551 -29.66 -41.51 -44.59
C ARG A 551 -30.84 -41.09 -43.72
N LEU A 552 -32.04 -41.24 -44.27
CA LEU A 552 -33.30 -41.03 -43.57
C LEU A 552 -33.85 -42.41 -43.19
N ARG A 553 -33.79 -42.74 -41.90
CA ARG A 553 -34.22 -44.03 -41.37
C ARG A 553 -35.24 -43.82 -40.27
N PRO A 554 -36.55 -43.81 -40.58
CA PRO A 554 -37.59 -43.66 -39.56
C PRO A 554 -37.36 -44.64 -38.41
N PHE A 555 -37.27 -44.12 -37.18
CA PHE A 555 -36.97 -44.91 -35.99
C PHE A 555 -38.05 -45.98 -35.72
N ASP A 556 -39.31 -45.64 -36.02
CA ASP A 556 -40.49 -46.51 -36.01
C ASP A 556 -41.58 -45.93 -36.95
N ASN A 557 -42.79 -46.48 -36.92
CA ASN A 557 -43.92 -46.01 -37.74
C ASN A 557 -44.52 -44.66 -37.29
N VAL A 558 -43.96 -44.01 -36.26
CA VAL A 558 -44.50 -42.79 -35.63
C VAL A 558 -43.46 -41.66 -35.57
N ALA A 559 -42.17 -41.97 -35.65
CA ALA A 559 -41.08 -41.01 -35.78
C ALA A 559 -41.09 -40.39 -37.18
N ASN A 560 -41.55 -39.13 -37.24
CA ASN A 560 -41.64 -38.40 -38.49
C ASN A 560 -40.30 -37.72 -38.80
N ILE A 561 -39.91 -37.77 -40.08
CA ILE A 561 -38.84 -36.96 -40.64
C ILE A 561 -39.50 -35.91 -41.53
N GLN A 562 -39.49 -34.66 -41.10
CA GLN A 562 -40.22 -33.55 -41.72
C GLN A 562 -39.36 -32.27 -41.77
N HIS A 563 -39.65 -31.44 -42.77
CA HIS A 563 -39.04 -30.12 -42.97
C HIS A 563 -37.49 -30.13 -42.97
N ILE A 564 -36.89 -30.78 -43.98
CA ILE A 564 -35.44 -30.72 -44.22
C ILE A 564 -35.16 -29.68 -45.31
N HIS A 565 -34.29 -28.72 -45.01
CA HIS A 565 -33.93 -27.61 -45.88
C HIS A 565 -32.42 -27.57 -46.10
N PHE A 566 -32.00 -27.51 -47.36
CA PHE A 566 -30.61 -27.29 -47.75
C PHE A 566 -30.49 -25.97 -48.51
N THR A 567 -29.53 -25.13 -48.15
CA THR A 567 -29.22 -23.88 -48.85
C THR A 567 -27.72 -23.75 -49.04
N ASN A 568 -27.27 -23.37 -50.24
CA ASN A 568 -25.86 -23.13 -50.54
C ASN A 568 -24.90 -24.21 -50.00
N SER A 569 -25.28 -25.49 -50.09
CA SER A 569 -24.52 -26.60 -49.53
C SER A 569 -24.03 -27.53 -50.63
N TYR A 570 -22.82 -28.04 -50.47
CA TYR A 570 -22.18 -28.96 -51.39
C TYR A 570 -22.17 -30.37 -50.79
N ILE A 571 -22.43 -31.38 -51.60
CA ILE A 571 -22.40 -32.78 -51.18
C ILE A 571 -21.58 -33.53 -52.21
N ASP A 572 -20.53 -34.20 -51.76
CA ASP A 572 -19.59 -34.91 -52.62
C ASP A 572 -19.17 -36.25 -52.01
N GLY A 573 -18.94 -37.23 -52.88
CA GLY A 573 -18.59 -38.59 -52.48
C GLY A 573 -17.10 -38.85 -52.60
N ASN A 574 -16.54 -39.62 -51.67
CA ASN A 574 -15.22 -40.21 -51.86
C ASN A 574 -15.30 -41.32 -52.93
N VAL A 575 -14.48 -41.19 -53.97
CA VAL A 575 -14.58 -41.87 -55.28
C VAL A 575 -14.53 -43.41 -55.25
N GLU A 576 -14.14 -44.03 -54.14
CA GLU A 576 -13.96 -45.50 -54.08
C GLU A 576 -15.09 -46.28 -53.35
N GLN A 577 -15.95 -45.64 -52.55
CA GLN A 577 -16.92 -46.36 -51.68
C GLN A 577 -18.32 -45.73 -51.59
N SER A 578 -18.55 -44.59 -52.25
CA SER A 578 -19.80 -43.84 -52.17
C SER A 578 -20.97 -44.58 -52.84
N ASP A 579 -21.99 -44.95 -52.05
CA ASP A 579 -23.17 -45.67 -52.55
C ASP A 579 -24.32 -44.73 -52.89
N TYR A 580 -24.75 -43.88 -51.95
CA TYR A 580 -25.95 -43.05 -52.12
C TYR A 580 -25.78 -41.62 -51.58
N LEU A 581 -26.15 -40.65 -52.42
CA LEU A 581 -26.32 -39.26 -52.02
C LEU A 581 -27.43 -39.10 -50.96
N LEU A 582 -28.58 -39.72 -51.21
CA LEU A 582 -29.73 -39.76 -50.32
C LEU A 582 -30.28 -41.18 -50.31
N PHE A 583 -30.42 -41.77 -49.13
CA PHE A 583 -31.07 -43.05 -48.93
C PHE A 583 -32.22 -42.89 -47.94
N VAL A 584 -33.42 -43.29 -48.37
CA VAL A 584 -34.62 -43.27 -47.53
C VAL A 584 -35.03 -44.72 -47.31
N GLU A 585 -35.01 -45.16 -46.06
CA GLU A 585 -35.55 -46.47 -45.70
C GLU A 585 -37.07 -46.42 -45.65
N ASP A 586 -37.71 -47.47 -46.17
CA ASP A 586 -39.12 -47.72 -45.87
C ASP A 586 -39.25 -47.95 -44.36
N ALA A 587 -40.26 -47.31 -43.74
CA ALA A 587 -40.63 -47.62 -42.38
C ALA A 587 -40.84 -49.14 -42.29
N LEU A 588 -40.16 -49.79 -41.34
CA LEU A 588 -40.18 -51.25 -41.15
C LEU A 588 -41.57 -51.80 -41.43
N THR A 589 -41.68 -52.70 -42.41
CA THR A 589 -42.94 -53.33 -42.81
C THR A 589 -43.54 -54.11 -41.63
N SER A 590 -44.32 -53.42 -40.79
CA SER A 590 -45.44 -53.98 -40.04
C SER A 590 -46.71 -53.35 -40.61
N PRO A 591 -47.79 -54.11 -40.81
CA PRO A 591 -48.90 -53.71 -41.68
C PRO A 591 -49.55 -52.41 -41.21
N PRO A 592 -50.12 -51.63 -42.15
CA PRO A 592 -50.66 -50.31 -41.84
C PRO A 592 -51.81 -50.45 -40.85
N HIS A 593 -51.64 -49.89 -39.65
CA HIS A 593 -52.80 -49.53 -38.86
C HIS A 593 -53.39 -48.26 -39.51
N THR A 594 -54.52 -48.48 -40.17
CA THR A 594 -55.41 -47.47 -40.73
C THR A 594 -55.68 -46.35 -39.73
N GLY A 595 -55.37 -45.11 -40.10
CA GLY A 595 -55.71 -43.90 -39.38
C GLY A 595 -55.45 -42.67 -40.23
#